data_AF-A0A673J4D0-F1
#
_entry.id   AF-A0A673J4D0-F1
#
_cell.length_a   1.000
_cell.length_b   1.000
_cell.length_c   1.000
_cell.angle_alpha   90.00
_cell.angle_beta   90.00
_cell.angle_gamma   90.00
#
_symmetry.space_group_name_H-M   'P 1'
#
loop_
_entity.id
_entity.type
_entity.pdbx_description
1 polymer ?
#
loop_
_entity_poly.entity_id
_entity_poly.type
_entity_poly.pdbx_seq_one_letter_code
_entity_poly.pdbx_strand_id
1 'polypeptide(L)'
;MCVMLHLISRILAEARGRLEGNAPLLKGPLAPDPGCYSARSTPRPRIGANAAHILERGQRGVVGDLLKLEGVALNPSPAKPKPAIRDFGKENVRKLREIQKRFRELETQREHAKPVPVKALWISPKYQDVSSRVMAQLQVSKLELILLIHIIPLMISKGHTVDFVNHNARAAAKTNLRRSQSLQNLRDKPQPSAEKSRVPQYLEQRKLQWKKEEEKRRRNTPDPSVPAGHTQISERERQETLQSLEDSTSLVSELQSLPVKADTMSVRSRRAQLDQRLSEVEEAIKIFSRDKVYVKVNS
;
A
#
# COMPACT_ATOMS: atom_id res chain seq x y z
N MET A 1 6.79 -52.85 14.32
CA MET A 1 7.50 -53.31 13.10
C MET A 1 6.59 -53.49 11.88
N CYS A 2 5.41 -54.13 11.98
CA CYS A 2 4.52 -54.32 10.80
C CYS A 2 3.96 -53.04 10.17
N VAL A 3 3.73 -51.97 10.94
CA VAL A 3 3.10 -50.73 10.42
C VAL A 3 4.08 -49.87 9.61
N MET A 4 5.37 -49.90 9.96
CA MET A 4 6.43 -49.15 9.27
C MET A 4 6.84 -49.81 7.95
N LEU A 5 6.89 -51.15 7.91
CA LEU A 5 7.16 -51.91 6.68
C LEU A 5 6.08 -51.66 5.60
N HIS A 6 4.81 -51.54 6.00
CA HIS A 6 3.71 -51.19 5.08
C HIS A 6 3.81 -49.75 4.53
N LEU A 7 4.40 -48.84 5.29
CA LEU A 7 4.62 -47.46 4.88
C LEU A 7 5.76 -47.37 3.84
N ILE A 8 6.84 -48.14 4.05
CA ILE A 8 7.99 -48.21 3.13
C ILE A 8 7.60 -48.83 1.78
N SER A 9 6.86 -49.95 1.75
CA SER A 9 6.44 -50.57 0.48
C SER A 9 5.51 -49.70 -0.36
N ARG A 10 4.77 -48.76 0.25
CA ARG A 10 3.89 -47.82 -0.48
C ARG A 10 4.66 -46.66 -1.11
N ILE A 11 5.70 -46.18 -0.46
CA ILE A 11 6.55 -45.09 -0.97
C ILE A 11 7.31 -45.52 -2.23
N LEU A 12 7.70 -46.79 -2.31
CA LEU A 12 8.49 -47.37 -3.41
C LEU A 12 7.65 -47.67 -4.67
N ALA A 13 6.35 -47.97 -4.51
CA ALA A 13 5.46 -48.28 -5.62
C ALA A 13 5.14 -47.05 -6.51
N GLU A 14 5.21 -45.84 -5.95
CA GLU A 14 4.84 -44.59 -6.63
C GLU A 14 6.01 -43.95 -7.41
N ALA A 15 7.26 -44.34 -7.12
CA ALA A 15 8.46 -43.85 -7.80
C ALA A 15 8.69 -44.45 -9.20
N ARG A 16 7.98 -45.53 -9.56
CA ARG A 16 8.12 -46.24 -10.85
C ARG A 16 7.41 -45.58 -12.03
N GLY A 17 6.67 -44.50 -11.80
CA GLY A 17 5.76 -43.93 -12.79
C GLY A 17 6.17 -42.62 -13.43
N ARG A 18 7.46 -42.30 -13.69
CA ARG A 18 7.79 -41.10 -14.48
C ARG A 18 9.23 -40.93 -15.00
N LEU A 19 9.74 -41.82 -15.86
CA LEU A 19 10.94 -41.51 -16.66
C LEU A 19 10.90 -42.18 -18.04
N GLU A 20 10.45 -41.43 -19.05
CA GLU A 20 10.67 -41.69 -20.48
C GLU A 20 10.85 -40.31 -21.15
N GLY A 21 12.03 -40.04 -21.73
CA GLY A 21 12.27 -38.85 -22.56
C GLY A 21 13.66 -38.19 -22.50
N ASN A 22 14.65 -38.85 -23.13
CA ASN A 22 15.90 -38.33 -23.75
C ASN A 22 15.73 -36.94 -24.44
N ALA A 23 16.71 -36.07 -24.74
CA ALA A 23 18.18 -36.00 -24.73
C ALA A 23 18.58 -34.51 -25.01
N PRO A 24 19.86 -34.07 -24.90
CA PRO A 24 20.24 -32.66 -24.90
C PRO A 24 20.50 -32.11 -26.31
N LEU A 25 19.95 -30.93 -26.64
CA LEU A 25 20.27 -30.20 -27.87
C LEU A 25 20.90 -28.85 -27.54
N LEU A 26 22.20 -28.80 -27.78
CA LEU A 26 23.05 -27.63 -27.82
C LEU A 26 22.77 -26.85 -29.11
N LYS A 27 22.18 -25.65 -29.03
CA LYS A 27 22.19 -24.66 -30.12
C LYS A 27 22.29 -23.25 -29.53
N GLY A 28 23.48 -22.66 -29.65
CA GLY A 28 23.67 -21.21 -29.54
C GLY A 28 23.02 -20.48 -30.72
N PRO A 29 22.78 -19.16 -30.62
CA PRO A 29 22.08 -18.41 -31.66
C PRO A 29 22.96 -18.25 -32.91
N LEU A 30 22.48 -18.75 -34.04
CA LEU A 30 22.96 -18.38 -35.37
C LEU A 30 22.62 -16.90 -35.65
N ALA A 31 23.57 -16.16 -36.19
CA ALA A 31 23.36 -14.80 -36.70
C ALA A 31 22.40 -14.82 -37.91
N PRO A 32 21.51 -13.83 -38.07
CA PRO A 32 20.63 -13.77 -39.24
C PRO A 32 21.32 -13.10 -40.43
N ASP A 33 21.20 -13.72 -41.59
CA ASP A 33 21.65 -13.19 -42.88
C ASP A 33 20.92 -11.88 -43.28
N PRO A 34 21.58 -10.98 -44.01
CA PRO A 34 21.05 -9.67 -44.36
C PRO A 34 20.16 -9.75 -45.61
N GLY A 35 18.83 -9.77 -45.47
CA GLY A 35 17.99 -9.80 -46.67
C GLY A 35 16.48 -9.61 -46.56
N CYS A 36 15.88 -9.44 -45.37
CA CYS A 36 14.41 -9.47 -45.26
C CYS A 36 13.84 -8.39 -44.33
N TYR A 37 13.97 -7.11 -44.70
CA TYR A 37 13.18 -6.03 -44.09
C TYR A 37 11.89 -5.81 -44.89
N SER A 38 10.90 -6.65 -44.65
CA SER A 38 9.51 -6.37 -45.01
C SER A 38 8.76 -6.01 -43.74
N ALA A 39 8.19 -4.80 -43.70
CA ALA A 39 7.62 -4.15 -42.53
C ALA A 39 6.62 -5.05 -41.80
N ARG A 40 7.06 -5.64 -40.68
CA ARG A 40 6.21 -6.45 -39.82
C ARG A 40 5.25 -5.52 -39.09
N SER A 41 3.96 -5.58 -39.42
CA SER A 41 2.90 -4.98 -38.61
C SER A 41 3.06 -5.48 -37.18
N THR A 42 3.36 -4.60 -36.23
CA THR A 42 3.59 -4.98 -34.84
C THR A 42 2.30 -5.56 -34.26
N PRO A 43 2.33 -6.76 -33.65
CA PRO A 43 1.16 -7.32 -33.00
C PRO A 43 0.69 -6.39 -31.88
N ARG A 44 -0.63 -6.21 -31.76
CA ARG A 44 -1.20 -5.42 -30.65
C ARG A 44 -0.74 -6.00 -29.31
N PRO A 45 -0.37 -5.15 -28.33
CA PRO A 45 -0.01 -5.61 -26.99
C PRO A 45 -1.13 -6.47 -26.41
N ARG A 46 -0.81 -7.70 -25.98
CA ARG A 46 -1.77 -8.61 -25.34
C ARG A 46 -1.97 -8.18 -23.88
N ILE A 47 -2.78 -7.14 -23.68
CA ILE A 47 -3.10 -6.61 -22.35
C ILE A 47 -4.56 -6.95 -22.04
N GLY A 48 -4.79 -7.63 -20.92
CA GLY A 48 -6.14 -7.98 -20.45
C GLY A 48 -6.94 -6.75 -20.00
N ALA A 49 -8.27 -6.86 -19.96
CA ALA A 49 -9.19 -5.74 -19.70
C ALA A 49 -8.86 -4.93 -18.42
N ASN A 50 -8.43 -5.61 -17.35
CA ASN A 50 -8.10 -4.97 -16.06
C ASN A 50 -6.80 -4.14 -16.08
N ALA A 51 -5.95 -4.33 -17.10
CA ALA A 51 -4.66 -3.66 -17.24
C ALA A 51 -4.66 -2.58 -18.33
N ALA A 52 -5.80 -2.31 -18.96
CA ALA A 52 -5.93 -1.29 -20.00
C ALA A 52 -5.50 0.12 -19.53
N HIS A 53 -5.75 0.45 -18.26
CA HIS A 53 -5.38 1.75 -17.69
C HIS A 53 -3.86 2.00 -17.68
N ILE A 54 -3.03 0.95 -17.65
CA ILE A 54 -1.56 1.05 -17.64
C ILE A 54 -1.06 1.45 -19.03
N LEU A 55 -1.61 0.83 -20.08
CA LEU A 55 -1.33 1.19 -21.46
C LEU A 55 -1.76 2.64 -21.75
N GLU A 56 -2.97 3.00 -21.32
CA GLU A 56 -3.50 4.34 -21.53
C GLU A 56 -2.63 5.40 -20.83
N ARG A 57 -2.14 5.10 -19.63
CA ARG A 57 -1.21 5.96 -18.90
C ARG A 57 0.14 6.10 -19.60
N GLY A 58 0.68 5.02 -20.17
CA GLY A 58 1.93 5.07 -20.94
C GLY A 58 1.81 5.79 -22.29
N GLN A 59 0.61 5.81 -22.87
CA GLN A 59 0.31 6.51 -24.13
C GLN A 59 0.00 8.00 -23.97
N ARG A 60 -0.23 8.47 -22.74
CA ARG A 60 -0.50 9.88 -22.44
C ARG A 60 0.79 10.57 -22.00
N GLY A 61 1.34 11.44 -22.84
CA GLY A 61 2.53 12.25 -22.54
C GLY A 61 3.51 12.27 -23.71
N VAL A 62 4.57 13.08 -23.59
CA VAL A 62 5.52 13.36 -24.68
C VAL A 62 6.14 12.10 -25.29
N VAL A 63 6.51 11.12 -24.45
CA VAL A 63 7.08 9.84 -24.91
C VAL A 63 6.01 8.95 -25.56
N GLY A 64 4.79 8.96 -25.01
CA GLY A 64 3.65 8.24 -25.60
C GLY A 64 3.22 8.82 -26.94
N ASP A 65 3.35 10.14 -27.12
CA ASP A 65 3.11 10.81 -28.40
C ASP A 65 4.24 10.52 -29.40
N LEU A 66 5.50 10.43 -28.95
CA LEU A 66 6.65 10.07 -29.79
C LEU A 66 6.53 8.62 -30.33
N LEU A 67 6.11 7.67 -29.50
CA LEU A 67 5.91 6.28 -29.91
C LEU A 67 4.71 6.08 -30.84
N LYS A 68 3.73 7.00 -30.84
CA LYS A 68 2.63 7.02 -31.83
C LYS A 68 3.06 7.56 -33.20
N LEU A 69 4.20 8.23 -33.27
CA LEU A 69 4.72 8.87 -34.48
C LEU A 69 5.65 7.97 -35.31
N GLU A 70 5.80 6.69 -34.95
CA GLU A 70 6.41 5.68 -35.82
C GLU A 70 5.57 5.52 -37.10
N GLY A 71 5.83 6.37 -38.10
CA GLY A 71 5.21 6.30 -39.43
C GLY A 71 4.60 7.59 -39.99
N VAL A 72 4.86 8.77 -39.44
CA VAL A 72 4.31 10.03 -39.99
C VAL A 72 5.43 10.97 -40.45
N ALA A 73 5.42 11.30 -41.74
CA ALA A 73 6.32 12.23 -42.39
C ALA A 73 6.33 13.60 -41.69
N LEU A 74 7.53 14.13 -41.43
CA LEU A 74 7.76 15.46 -40.88
C LEU A 74 7.40 16.53 -41.93
N ASN A 75 6.12 16.88 -42.03
CA ASN A 75 5.72 18.19 -42.52
C ASN A 75 5.54 19.13 -41.31
N PRO A 76 6.09 20.35 -41.32
CA PRO A 76 5.86 21.30 -40.24
C PRO A 76 4.37 21.65 -40.19
N SER A 77 3.68 21.18 -39.16
CA SER A 77 2.29 21.53 -38.89
C SER A 77 2.19 23.02 -38.55
N PRO A 78 1.21 23.77 -39.10
CA PRO A 78 1.10 25.21 -38.88
C PRO A 78 0.88 25.51 -37.39
N ALA A 79 1.61 26.51 -36.90
CA ALA A 79 1.58 26.93 -35.51
C ALA A 79 0.14 27.16 -35.03
N LYS A 80 -0.27 26.46 -33.96
CA LYS A 80 -1.54 26.73 -33.29
C LYS A 80 -1.57 28.21 -32.87
N PRO A 81 -2.64 28.96 -33.17
CA PRO A 81 -2.74 30.35 -32.74
C PRO A 81 -2.68 30.40 -31.21
N LYS A 82 -1.85 31.32 -30.69
CA LYS A 82 -1.75 31.55 -29.24
C LYS A 82 -3.16 31.88 -28.71
N PRO A 83 -3.64 31.22 -27.63
CA PRO A 83 -4.94 31.53 -27.07
C PRO A 83 -4.99 33.02 -26.68
N ALA A 84 -6.07 33.68 -27.03
CA ALA A 84 -6.26 35.10 -26.74
C ALA A 84 -6.05 35.37 -25.25
N ILE A 85 -5.33 36.45 -24.95
CA ILE A 85 -5.02 36.88 -23.57
C ILE A 85 -6.36 37.07 -22.84
N ARG A 86 -6.57 36.31 -21.75
CA ARG A 86 -7.78 36.41 -20.93
C ARG A 86 -7.81 37.75 -20.20
N ASP A 87 -8.91 38.48 -20.36
CA ASP A 87 -9.17 39.72 -19.63
C ASP A 87 -9.54 39.43 -18.16
N PHE A 88 -8.53 39.18 -17.32
CA PHE A 88 -8.73 38.88 -15.90
C PHE A 88 -9.47 39.99 -15.14
N GLY A 89 -9.36 41.26 -15.57
CA GLY A 89 -10.11 42.38 -14.99
C GLY A 89 -11.63 42.20 -15.12
N LYS A 90 -12.11 41.83 -16.32
CA LYS A 90 -13.54 41.58 -16.57
C LYS A 90 -14.03 40.33 -15.83
N GLU A 91 -13.22 39.28 -15.78
CA GLU A 91 -13.52 38.04 -15.06
C GLU A 91 -13.62 38.28 -13.54
N ASN A 92 -12.72 39.07 -12.97
CA ASN A 92 -12.72 39.44 -11.55
C ASN A 92 -13.94 40.30 -11.18
N VAL A 93 -14.30 41.29 -12.00
CA VAL A 93 -15.50 42.11 -11.78
C VAL A 93 -16.77 41.26 -11.85
N ARG A 94 -16.85 40.33 -12.82
CA ARG A 94 -17.98 39.40 -12.94
C ARG A 94 -18.08 38.50 -11.71
N LYS A 95 -16.96 37.97 -11.22
CA LYS A 95 -16.89 37.11 -10.03
C LYS A 95 -17.28 37.85 -8.75
N LEU A 96 -16.83 39.10 -8.59
CA LEU A 96 -17.23 39.96 -7.46
C LEU A 96 -18.74 40.22 -7.45
N ARG A 97 -19.32 40.55 -8.61
CA ARG A 97 -20.77 40.75 -8.74
C ARG A 97 -21.55 39.46 -8.45
N GLU A 98 -21.05 38.32 -8.90
CA GLU A 98 -21.66 37.02 -8.62
C GLU A 98 -21.62 36.69 -7.12
N ILE A 99 -20.50 36.93 -6.45
CA ILE A 99 -20.38 36.73 -4.99
C ILE A 99 -21.37 37.64 -4.25
N GLN A 100 -21.44 38.93 -4.60
CA GLN A 100 -22.40 39.87 -4.00
C GLN A 100 -23.86 39.48 -4.25
N LYS A 101 -24.17 38.88 -5.40
CA LYS A 101 -25.49 38.35 -5.71
C LYS A 101 -25.81 37.13 -4.83
N ARG A 102 -24.89 36.17 -4.74
CA ARG A 102 -25.04 34.96 -3.92
C ARG A 102 -25.22 35.27 -2.43
N PHE A 103 -24.51 36.27 -1.90
CA PHE A 103 -24.69 36.68 -0.51
C PHE A 103 -26.08 37.25 -0.23
N ARG A 104 -26.59 38.11 -1.13
CA ARG A 104 -27.97 38.62 -1.04
C ARG A 104 -28.99 37.49 -1.14
N GLU A 105 -28.82 36.56 -2.07
CA GLU A 105 -29.68 35.38 -2.20
C GLU A 105 -29.65 34.51 -0.93
N LEU A 106 -28.48 34.30 -0.34
CA LEU A 106 -28.33 33.53 0.89
C LEU A 106 -28.98 34.23 2.10
N GLU A 107 -28.88 35.55 2.20
CA GLU A 107 -29.57 36.35 3.21
C GLU A 107 -31.09 36.25 3.04
N THR A 108 -31.61 36.44 1.81
CA THR A 108 -33.05 36.25 1.56
C THR A 108 -33.50 34.82 1.89
N GLN A 109 -32.74 33.79 1.51
CA GLN A 109 -33.04 32.40 1.87
C GLN A 109 -33.04 32.18 3.38
N ARG A 110 -32.13 32.84 4.11
CA ARG A 110 -32.03 32.77 5.57
C ARG A 110 -33.15 33.53 6.28
N GLU A 111 -33.64 34.63 5.69
CA GLU A 111 -34.82 35.37 6.15
C GLU A 111 -36.12 34.59 5.88
N HIS A 112 -36.21 33.87 4.75
CA HIS A 112 -37.35 33.02 4.41
C HIS A 112 -37.31 31.67 5.14
N ALA A 113 -36.15 31.25 5.63
CA ALA A 113 -36.02 30.06 6.45
C ALA A 113 -36.51 30.35 7.88
N LYS A 114 -37.52 29.60 8.33
CA LYS A 114 -37.94 29.58 9.74
C LYS A 114 -36.71 29.23 10.60
N PRO A 115 -36.52 29.83 11.79
CA PRO A 115 -35.34 29.55 12.61
C PRO A 115 -35.27 28.05 12.87
N VAL A 116 -34.27 27.40 12.28
CA VAL A 116 -34.02 25.98 12.48
C VAL A 116 -33.71 25.83 13.97
N PRO A 117 -34.53 25.09 14.74
CA PRO A 117 -34.25 24.88 16.14
C PRO A 117 -32.90 24.21 16.23
N VAL A 118 -31.90 24.95 16.71
CA VAL A 118 -30.58 24.38 17.01
C VAL A 118 -30.85 23.26 18.00
N LYS A 119 -30.35 22.06 17.69
CA LYS A 119 -30.49 20.87 18.53
C LYS A 119 -30.17 21.27 19.96
N ALA A 120 -31.19 21.35 20.81
CA ALA A 120 -30.99 21.68 22.21
C ALA A 120 -30.17 20.53 22.79
N LEU A 121 -28.91 20.80 23.11
CA LEU A 121 -28.12 19.90 23.93
C LEU A 121 -28.92 19.71 25.22
N TRP A 122 -29.16 18.47 25.65
CA TRP A 122 -29.91 18.25 26.88
C TRP A 122 -29.19 18.98 28.01
N ILE A 123 -29.92 19.82 28.76
CA ILE A 123 -29.40 20.48 29.94
C ILE A 123 -30.01 19.78 31.13
N SER A 124 -29.17 19.30 32.06
CA SER A 124 -29.65 18.69 33.30
C SER A 124 -30.42 19.74 34.14
N PRO A 125 -31.50 19.36 34.85
CA PRO A 125 -32.28 20.28 35.70
C PRO A 125 -31.42 21.07 36.70
N LYS A 126 -30.30 20.49 37.14
CA LYS A 126 -29.32 21.13 38.02
C LYS A 126 -28.73 22.44 37.47
N TYR A 127 -28.73 22.62 36.15
CA TYR A 127 -28.06 23.73 35.47
C TYR A 127 -29.01 24.60 34.63
N GLN A 128 -30.32 24.45 34.79
CA GLN A 128 -31.31 25.19 33.99
C GLN A 128 -31.32 26.69 34.31
N ASP A 129 -31.07 27.06 35.57
CA ASP A 129 -31.06 28.46 36.03
C ASP A 129 -29.67 29.10 36.05
N VAL A 130 -28.63 28.39 35.57
CA VAL A 130 -27.25 28.91 35.58
C VAL A 130 -27.00 29.72 34.32
N SER A 131 -27.30 31.01 34.39
CA SER A 131 -27.00 31.97 33.33
C SER A 131 -25.49 32.14 33.13
N SER A 132 -25.02 32.15 31.87
CA SER A 132 -23.61 32.33 31.56
C SER A 132 -23.10 33.70 32.03
N ARG A 133 -21.94 33.72 32.70
CA ARG A 133 -21.26 34.97 33.09
C ARG A 133 -20.96 35.88 31.89
N VAL A 134 -20.74 35.30 30.71
CA VAL A 134 -20.54 36.04 29.46
C VAL A 134 -21.81 36.78 29.04
N MET A 135 -22.99 36.17 29.24
CA MET A 135 -24.28 36.81 28.93
C MET A 135 -24.60 37.94 29.91
N ALA A 136 -24.24 37.80 31.18
CA ALA A 136 -24.37 38.88 32.16
C ALA A 136 -23.50 40.10 31.81
N GLN A 137 -22.26 39.88 31.36
CA GLN A 137 -21.37 40.96 30.91
C GLN A 137 -21.87 41.68 29.64
N LEU A 138 -22.51 40.94 28.73
CA LEU A 138 -23.12 41.51 27.53
C LEU A 138 -24.36 42.35 27.83
N GLN A 139 -25.14 42.01 28.86
CA GLN A 139 -26.27 42.84 29.30
C GLN A 139 -25.82 44.17 29.90
N VAL A 140 -24.78 44.15 30.73
CA VAL A 140 -24.22 45.38 31.33
C VAL A 140 -23.68 46.32 30.25
N SER A 141 -22.91 45.79 29.29
CA SER A 141 -22.42 46.60 28.16
C SER A 141 -23.54 47.11 27.24
N LYS A 142 -24.63 46.35 27.06
CA LYS A 142 -25.80 46.78 26.29
C LYS A 142 -26.56 47.92 27.01
N LEU A 143 -26.69 47.85 28.33
CA LEU A 143 -27.30 48.91 29.14
C LEU A 143 -26.40 50.17 29.21
N GLU A 144 -25.08 50.00 29.30
CA GLU A 144 -24.12 51.10 29.22
C GLU A 144 -24.17 51.82 27.86
N LEU A 145 -24.32 51.07 26.76
CA LEU A 145 -24.48 51.63 25.41
C LEU A 145 -25.76 52.45 25.28
N ILE A 146 -26.86 51.98 25.88
CA ILE A 146 -28.13 52.70 25.91
C ILE A 146 -28.00 53.96 26.77
N LEU A 147 -27.32 53.90 27.91
CA LEU A 147 -27.08 55.06 28.78
C LEU A 147 -26.20 56.11 28.07
N LEU A 148 -25.18 55.69 27.32
CA LEU A 148 -24.32 56.56 26.52
C LEU A 148 -25.10 57.31 25.43
N ILE A 149 -25.98 56.61 24.71
CA ILE A 149 -26.79 57.20 23.62
C ILE A 149 -27.77 58.26 24.14
N HIS A 150 -28.30 58.09 25.36
CA HIS A 150 -29.31 59.00 25.92
C HIS A 150 -28.72 60.15 26.75
N ILE A 151 -27.52 60.01 27.32
CA ILE A 151 -26.90 61.05 28.17
C ILE A 151 -26.04 62.03 27.35
N ILE A 152 -25.37 61.58 26.28
CA ILE A 152 -24.48 62.43 25.46
C ILE A 152 -25.18 63.69 24.87
N PRO A 153 -26.44 63.63 24.40
CA PRO A 153 -27.12 64.82 23.88
C PRO A 153 -27.40 65.90 24.94
N LEU A 154 -27.43 65.55 26.23
CA LEU A 154 -27.78 66.46 27.33
C LEU A 154 -26.60 67.26 27.89
N MET A 155 -25.36 66.94 27.51
CA MET A 155 -24.15 67.61 28.00
C MET A 155 -23.51 68.59 27.00
N ILE A 156 -24.10 68.78 25.82
CA ILE A 156 -23.61 69.74 24.81
C ILE A 156 -24.27 71.11 25.06
N SER A 157 -24.01 71.71 26.21
CA SER A 157 -24.38 73.10 26.49
C SER A 157 -23.47 73.72 27.54
N LYS A 158 -22.18 73.86 27.21
CA LYS A 158 -21.29 74.93 27.73
C LYS A 158 -20.04 75.01 26.85
N GLY A 159 -19.87 76.18 26.25
CA GLY A 159 -18.98 76.42 25.13
C GLY A 159 -17.50 76.23 25.44
N HIS A 160 -16.85 75.47 24.57
CA HIS A 160 -15.59 75.79 23.92
C HIS A 160 -15.69 75.21 22.52
N THR A 161 -15.53 76.02 21.47
CA THR A 161 -15.51 75.53 20.08
C THR A 161 -14.19 74.82 19.85
N VAL A 162 -14.09 73.58 20.33
CA VAL A 162 -12.95 72.72 20.02
C VAL A 162 -12.98 72.49 18.51
N ASP A 163 -11.96 72.94 17.80
CA ASP A 163 -11.81 72.61 16.39
C ASP A 163 -11.48 71.11 16.29
N PHE A 164 -12.54 70.32 16.17
CA PHE A 164 -12.45 68.87 16.12
C PHE A 164 -11.67 68.40 14.90
N VAL A 165 -11.60 69.19 13.83
CA VAL A 165 -10.83 68.85 12.63
C VAL A 165 -9.34 68.90 12.97
N ASN A 166 -8.88 70.01 13.56
CA ASN A 166 -7.48 70.14 13.97
C ASN A 166 -7.10 69.22 15.15
N HIS A 167 -8.01 69.03 16.11
CA HIS A 167 -7.80 68.12 17.23
C HIS A 167 -7.68 66.67 16.76
N ASN A 168 -8.57 66.22 15.85
CA ASN A 168 -8.53 64.88 15.27
C ASN A 168 -7.30 64.70 14.36
N ALA A 169 -6.94 65.69 13.54
CA ALA A 169 -5.73 65.64 12.72
C ALA A 169 -4.46 65.48 13.57
N ARG A 170 -4.34 66.24 14.67
CA ARG A 170 -3.21 66.11 15.61
C ARG A 170 -3.24 64.80 16.39
N ALA A 171 -4.43 64.31 16.75
CA ALA A 171 -4.57 63.01 17.41
C ALA A 171 -4.17 61.88 16.45
N ALA A 172 -4.66 61.88 15.20
CA ALA A 172 -4.33 60.91 14.16
C ALA A 172 -2.84 60.89 13.82
N ALA A 173 -2.19 62.06 13.78
CA ALA A 173 -0.75 62.16 13.57
C ALA A 173 0.08 61.57 14.73
N LYS A 174 -0.44 61.63 15.96
CA LYS A 174 0.22 61.08 17.16
C LYS A 174 -0.10 59.60 17.42
N THR A 175 -1.20 59.08 16.85
CA THR A 175 -1.55 57.67 17.02
C THR A 175 -0.63 56.80 16.19
N ASN A 176 0.27 56.08 16.85
CA ASN A 176 1.03 55.02 16.19
C ASN A 176 0.09 53.87 15.84
N LEU A 177 -0.01 53.53 14.56
CA LEU A 177 -0.70 52.31 14.11
C LEU A 177 0.04 51.10 14.69
N ARG A 178 -0.42 50.60 15.83
CA ARG A 178 0.11 49.38 16.44
C ARG A 178 -0.26 48.21 15.54
N ARG A 179 0.71 47.77 14.73
CA ARG A 179 0.60 46.54 13.96
C ARG A 179 0.30 45.39 14.91
N SER A 180 -0.62 44.50 14.54
CA SER A 180 -0.98 43.36 15.38
C SER A 180 0.27 42.54 15.74
N GLN A 181 0.36 42.08 16.98
CA GLN A 181 1.49 41.25 17.44
C GLN A 181 1.68 40.02 16.54
N SER A 182 0.60 39.49 15.97
CA SER A 182 0.63 38.40 15.00
C SER A 182 1.47 38.70 13.75
N LEU A 183 1.51 39.94 13.25
CA LEU A 183 2.30 40.32 12.09
C LEU A 183 3.76 40.70 12.44
N GLN A 184 4.02 41.15 13.67
CA GLN A 184 5.38 41.37 14.17
C GLN A 184 6.09 40.03 14.40
N ASN A 185 5.39 39.04 14.96
CA ASN A 185 5.87 37.68 15.16
C ASN A 185 6.23 36.92 13.87
N LEU A 186 5.77 37.38 12.69
CA LEU A 186 6.14 36.81 11.40
C LEU A 186 7.47 37.33 10.83
N ARG A 187 7.94 38.51 11.29
CA ARG A 187 9.19 39.11 10.81
C ARG A 187 10.41 38.67 11.60
N ASP A 188 10.25 38.46 12.91
CA ASP A 188 11.38 38.16 13.80
C ASP A 188 11.61 36.66 14.03
N LYS A 189 10.69 35.80 13.55
CA LYS A 189 10.87 34.35 13.62
C LYS A 189 11.50 33.87 12.32
N PRO A 190 12.77 33.41 12.30
CA PRO A 190 13.25 32.64 11.16
C PRO A 190 12.23 31.52 10.93
N GLN A 191 11.75 31.38 9.69
CA GLN A 191 10.89 30.26 9.35
C GLN A 191 11.57 29.02 9.88
N PRO A 192 10.91 28.18 10.71
CA PRO A 192 11.54 26.95 11.16
C PRO A 192 11.95 26.22 9.90
N SER A 193 13.26 26.13 9.68
CA SER A 193 13.85 25.30 8.65
C SER A 193 13.60 23.88 9.10
N ALA A 194 12.34 23.43 8.99
CA ALA A 194 12.01 22.02 9.05
C ALA A 194 12.91 21.40 8.00
N GLU A 195 13.93 20.68 8.46
CA GLU A 195 14.93 20.04 7.63
C GLU A 195 14.18 19.15 6.65
N LYS A 196 13.91 19.68 5.44
CA LYS A 196 13.06 19.05 4.42
C LYS A 196 13.66 17.75 3.86
N SER A 197 14.77 17.31 4.44
CA SER A 197 15.50 16.09 4.13
C SER A 197 15.11 14.91 5.04
N ARG A 198 14.49 15.14 6.22
CA ARG A 198 14.23 14.05 7.18
C ARG A 198 12.80 13.53 7.08
N VAL A 199 12.70 12.22 6.94
CA VAL A 199 11.41 11.51 6.91
C VAL A 199 10.74 11.63 8.29
N PRO A 200 9.46 12.04 8.35
CA PRO A 200 8.70 12.07 9.60
C PRO A 200 8.72 10.72 10.34
N GLN A 201 8.90 10.77 11.66
CA GLN A 201 9.03 9.59 12.53
C GLN A 201 7.91 8.55 12.35
N TYR A 202 6.68 8.98 12.09
CA TYR A 202 5.55 8.07 11.89
C TYR A 202 5.69 7.19 10.63
N LEU A 203 6.36 7.68 9.58
CA LEU A 203 6.63 6.90 8.37
C LEU A 203 7.72 5.87 8.62
N GLU A 204 8.74 6.21 9.41
CA GLU A 204 9.76 5.25 9.84
C GLU A 204 9.13 4.15 10.69
N GLN A 205 8.29 4.51 11.67
CA GLN A 205 7.53 3.57 12.48
C GLN A 205 6.62 2.67 11.62
N ARG A 206 5.97 3.23 10.60
CA ARG A 206 5.11 2.47 9.68
C ARG A 206 5.89 1.46 8.84
N LYS A 207 7.09 1.82 8.36
CA LYS A 207 7.99 0.88 7.67
C LYS A 207 8.40 -0.28 8.59
N LEU A 208 8.70 0.01 9.86
CA LEU A 208 9.01 -1.03 10.85
C LEU A 208 7.82 -1.94 11.12
N GLN A 209 6.60 -1.39 11.20
CA GLN A 209 5.37 -2.18 11.34
C GLN A 209 5.19 -3.13 10.15
N TRP A 210 5.30 -2.64 8.92
CA TRP A 210 5.21 -3.47 7.72
C TRP A 210 6.28 -4.57 7.69
N LYS A 211 7.53 -4.23 8.02
CA LYS A 211 8.63 -5.22 8.09
C LYS A 211 8.32 -6.33 9.10
N LYS A 212 7.79 -5.96 10.28
CA LYS A 212 7.41 -6.92 11.34
C LYS A 212 6.22 -7.79 10.91
N GLU A 213 5.24 -7.21 10.24
CA GLU A 213 4.07 -7.92 9.72
C GLU A 213 4.44 -8.87 8.57
N GLU A 214 5.30 -8.44 7.65
CA GLU A 214 5.82 -9.27 6.56
C GLU A 214 6.66 -10.43 7.08
N GLU A 215 7.48 -10.21 8.11
CA GLU A 215 8.22 -11.29 8.76
C GLU A 215 7.27 -12.28 9.44
N LYS A 216 6.24 -11.81 10.15
CA LYS A 216 5.20 -12.68 10.71
C LYS A 216 4.49 -13.46 9.61
N ARG A 217 4.12 -12.80 8.52
CA ARG A 217 3.52 -13.44 7.35
C ARG A 217 4.44 -14.51 6.78
N ARG A 218 5.74 -14.23 6.63
CA ARG A 218 6.72 -15.19 6.13
C ARG A 218 6.89 -16.38 7.07
N ARG A 219 6.90 -16.16 8.40
CA ARG A 219 6.91 -17.23 9.42
C ARG A 219 5.62 -18.07 9.39
N ASN A 220 4.49 -17.42 9.17
CA ASN A 220 3.17 -18.06 9.14
C ASN A 220 2.84 -18.68 7.78
N THR A 221 3.56 -18.32 6.72
CA THR A 221 3.39 -18.94 5.40
C THR A 221 3.92 -20.37 5.55
N PRO A 222 3.06 -21.40 5.49
CA PRO A 222 3.54 -22.77 5.51
C PRO A 222 4.50 -22.94 4.33
N ASP A 223 5.66 -23.54 4.60
CA ASP A 223 6.74 -23.71 3.61
C ASP A 223 6.14 -24.34 2.33
N PRO A 224 6.27 -23.70 1.15
CA PRO A 224 5.73 -24.22 -0.10
C PRO A 224 6.30 -25.60 -0.48
N SER A 225 7.34 -26.06 0.23
CA SER A 225 7.89 -27.42 0.13
C SER A 225 7.02 -28.49 0.79
N VAL A 226 6.05 -28.16 1.66
CA VAL A 226 5.24 -29.17 2.38
C VAL A 226 4.02 -29.54 1.53
N PRO A 227 3.95 -30.76 0.98
CA PRO A 227 2.77 -31.19 0.23
C PRO A 227 1.55 -31.28 1.18
N ALA A 228 0.37 -30.88 0.69
CA ALA A 228 -0.86 -30.97 1.47
C ALA A 228 -1.11 -32.41 1.97
N GLY A 229 -1.56 -32.56 3.21
CA GLY A 229 -1.80 -33.88 3.83
C GLY A 229 -0.53 -34.65 4.24
N HIS A 230 0.63 -33.99 4.26
CA HIS A 230 1.88 -34.58 4.75
C HIS A 230 2.40 -33.84 5.99
N THR A 231 3.00 -34.59 6.91
CA THR A 231 3.67 -34.08 8.11
C THR A 231 5.15 -34.36 8.02
N GLN A 232 6.00 -33.41 8.42
CA GLN A 232 7.44 -33.62 8.50
C GLN A 232 7.77 -34.57 9.65
N ILE A 233 8.54 -35.62 9.39
CA ILE A 233 9.04 -36.53 10.44
C ILE A 233 10.05 -35.78 11.33
N SER A 234 10.06 -36.05 12.63
CA SER A 234 11.04 -35.41 13.51
C SER A 234 12.46 -35.93 13.21
N GLU A 235 13.47 -35.10 13.50
CA GLU A 235 14.87 -35.46 13.23
C GLU A 235 15.31 -36.71 13.99
N ARG A 236 14.78 -36.93 15.19
CA ARG A 236 15.08 -38.11 16.02
C ARG A 236 14.51 -39.38 15.37
N GLU A 237 13.22 -39.38 15.03
CA GLU A 237 12.56 -40.51 14.36
C GLU A 237 13.19 -40.82 13.00
N ARG A 238 13.63 -39.78 12.27
CA ARG A 238 14.38 -39.92 11.01
C ARG A 238 15.67 -40.71 11.22
N GLN A 239 16.49 -40.30 12.21
CA GLN A 239 17.76 -40.93 12.51
C GLN A 239 17.60 -42.36 13.02
N GLU A 240 16.62 -42.63 13.88
CA GLU A 240 16.32 -43.98 14.37
C GLU A 240 15.93 -44.92 13.22
N THR A 241 15.11 -44.43 12.29
CA THR A 241 14.73 -45.20 11.10
C THR A 241 15.93 -45.46 10.19
N LEU A 242 16.78 -44.45 9.99
CA LEU A 242 18.00 -44.57 9.19
C LEU A 242 18.97 -45.60 9.80
N GLN A 243 19.19 -45.55 11.12
CA GLN A 243 20.01 -46.52 11.84
C GLN A 243 19.43 -47.94 11.69
N SER A 244 18.12 -48.11 11.87
CA SER A 244 17.48 -49.42 11.69
C SER A 244 17.60 -49.96 10.26
N LEU A 245 17.67 -49.10 9.25
CA LEU A 245 17.89 -49.50 7.85
C LEU A 245 19.36 -49.85 7.60
N GLU A 246 20.30 -49.10 8.17
CA GLU A 246 21.74 -49.40 8.10
C GLU A 246 22.07 -50.74 8.78
N ASP A 247 21.46 -51.03 9.94
CA ASP A 247 21.64 -52.27 10.67
C ASP A 247 21.14 -53.51 9.89
N SER A 248 20.33 -53.32 8.84
CA SER A 248 19.84 -54.40 7.98
C SER A 248 20.90 -55.00 7.02
N THR A 249 22.19 -54.76 7.29
CA THR A 249 23.35 -55.39 6.62
C THR A 249 23.30 -56.93 6.56
N SER A 250 22.51 -57.59 7.42
CA SER A 250 22.32 -59.04 7.41
C SER A 250 21.78 -59.57 6.07
N LEU A 251 21.01 -58.77 5.32
CA LEU A 251 20.52 -59.14 3.98
C LEU A 251 21.66 -59.27 2.97
N VAL A 252 22.69 -58.44 3.08
CA VAL A 252 23.90 -58.51 2.24
C VAL A 252 24.70 -59.76 2.59
N SER A 253 24.87 -60.04 3.88
CA SER A 253 25.52 -61.27 4.35
C SER A 253 24.78 -62.53 3.89
N GLU A 254 23.44 -62.52 3.89
CA GLU A 254 22.63 -63.62 3.39
C GLU A 254 22.83 -63.82 1.88
N LEU A 255 22.85 -62.74 1.10
CA LEU A 255 23.08 -62.79 -0.35
C LEU A 255 24.47 -63.35 -0.68
N GLN A 256 25.49 -62.93 0.05
CA GLN A 256 26.87 -63.41 -0.10
C GLN A 256 27.04 -64.89 0.28
N SER A 257 26.17 -65.41 1.15
CA SER A 257 26.18 -66.83 1.55
C SER A 257 25.54 -67.77 0.51
N LEU A 258 24.82 -67.23 -0.50
CA LEU A 258 24.20 -68.04 -1.54
C LEU A 258 25.24 -68.69 -2.46
N PRO A 259 24.98 -69.91 -3.00
CA PRO A 259 25.87 -70.55 -3.95
C PRO A 259 26.14 -69.66 -5.17
N VAL A 260 27.40 -69.64 -5.62
CA VAL A 260 27.83 -68.85 -6.79
C VAL A 260 27.07 -69.25 -8.06
N LYS A 261 26.74 -70.54 -8.20
CA LYS A 261 25.96 -71.08 -9.32
C LYS A 261 24.47 -71.13 -8.96
N ALA A 262 23.64 -70.52 -9.80
CA ALA A 262 22.19 -70.48 -9.63
C ALA A 262 21.49 -71.50 -10.55
N ASP A 263 21.80 -72.79 -10.36
CA ASP A 263 21.33 -73.85 -11.27
C ASP A 263 19.88 -74.28 -10.99
N THR A 264 19.37 -74.05 -9.76
CA THR A 264 17.99 -74.37 -9.38
C THR A 264 17.11 -73.11 -9.33
N MET A 265 15.83 -73.27 -9.70
CA MET A 265 14.86 -72.18 -9.64
C MET A 265 14.68 -71.60 -8.23
N SER A 266 14.83 -72.42 -7.18
CA SER A 266 14.75 -71.95 -5.79
C SER A 266 15.87 -70.98 -5.42
N VAL A 267 17.10 -71.26 -5.83
CA VAL A 267 18.26 -70.39 -5.60
C VAL A 267 18.11 -69.09 -6.39
N ARG A 268 17.63 -69.15 -7.64
CA ARG A 268 17.34 -67.95 -8.45
C ARG A 268 16.26 -67.08 -7.81
N SER A 269 15.13 -67.66 -7.42
CA SER A 269 14.04 -66.91 -6.79
C SER A 269 14.44 -66.29 -5.47
N ARG A 270 15.18 -67.04 -4.62
CA ARG A 270 15.67 -66.50 -3.34
C ARG A 270 16.63 -65.34 -3.56
N ARG A 271 17.56 -65.46 -4.51
CA ARG A 271 18.48 -64.37 -4.87
C ARG A 271 17.73 -63.14 -5.36
N ALA A 272 16.79 -63.30 -6.29
CA ALA A 272 15.97 -62.20 -6.80
C ALA A 272 15.14 -61.52 -5.70
N GLN A 273 14.64 -62.29 -4.72
CA GLN A 273 13.93 -61.75 -3.57
C GLN A 273 14.84 -60.92 -2.65
N LEU A 274 16.08 -61.38 -2.41
CA LEU A 274 17.06 -60.62 -1.64
C LEU A 274 17.48 -59.35 -2.37
N ASP A 275 17.76 -59.43 -3.68
CA ASP A 275 18.07 -58.26 -4.53
C ASP A 275 16.93 -57.23 -4.51
N GLN A 276 15.68 -57.69 -4.61
CA GLN A 276 14.52 -56.80 -4.51
C GLN A 276 14.48 -56.12 -3.14
N ARG A 277 14.56 -56.88 -2.05
CA ARG A 277 14.56 -56.31 -0.68
C ARG A 277 15.71 -55.33 -0.44
N LEU A 278 16.90 -55.63 -0.96
CA LEU A 278 18.04 -54.72 -0.90
C LEU A 278 17.74 -53.42 -1.65
N SER A 279 17.16 -53.48 -2.85
CA SER A 279 16.78 -52.25 -3.56
C SER A 279 15.72 -51.43 -2.80
N GLU A 280 14.77 -52.08 -2.12
CA GLU A 280 13.77 -51.41 -1.29
C GLU A 280 14.42 -50.70 -0.08
N VAL A 281 15.41 -51.34 0.56
CA VAL A 281 16.20 -50.75 1.65
C VAL A 281 17.05 -49.58 1.17
N GLU A 282 17.75 -49.71 0.04
CA GLU A 282 18.58 -48.65 -0.54
C GLU A 282 17.75 -47.42 -0.91
N GLU A 283 16.57 -47.63 -1.52
CA GLU A 283 15.65 -46.53 -1.82
C GLU A 283 15.13 -45.88 -0.53
N ALA A 284 14.84 -46.65 0.52
CA ALA A 284 14.46 -46.11 1.82
C ALA A 284 15.59 -45.29 2.46
N ILE A 285 16.82 -45.80 2.49
CA ILE A 285 18.00 -45.08 2.99
C ILE A 285 18.18 -43.77 2.24
N LYS A 286 18.07 -43.79 0.90
CA LYS A 286 18.17 -42.59 0.05
C LYS A 286 17.09 -41.55 0.36
N ILE A 287 15.92 -41.96 0.84
CA ILE A 287 14.85 -41.04 1.26
C ILE A 287 15.16 -40.47 2.64
N PHE A 288 15.52 -41.32 3.61
CA PHE A 288 15.79 -40.90 4.99
C PHE A 288 17.13 -40.17 5.17
N SER A 289 18.05 -40.32 4.22
CA SER A 289 19.31 -39.57 4.20
C SER A 289 19.12 -38.07 3.90
N ARG A 290 17.95 -37.65 3.42
CA ARG A 290 17.63 -36.23 3.15
C ARG A 290 17.26 -35.49 4.44
N ASP A 291 17.71 -34.25 4.59
CA ASP A 291 17.48 -33.41 5.78
C ASP A 291 16.00 -33.25 6.18
N LYS A 292 15.09 -33.24 5.20
CA LYS A 292 13.65 -33.12 5.43
C LYS A 292 12.91 -34.26 4.74
N VAL A 293 12.16 -35.03 5.52
CA VAL A 293 11.31 -36.13 5.02
C VAL A 293 9.87 -35.87 5.44
N TYR A 294 8.96 -35.96 4.48
CA TYR A 294 7.53 -35.75 4.68
C TYR A 294 6.79 -37.07 4.54
N VAL A 295 5.93 -37.37 5.51
CA VAL A 295 5.13 -38.60 5.54
C VAL A 295 3.66 -38.23 5.39
N LYS A 296 2.93 -38.96 4.55
CA LYS A 296 1.49 -38.78 4.37
C LYS A 296 0.75 -39.17 5.65
N VAL A 297 -0.10 -38.28 6.15
CA VAL A 297 -0.92 -38.57 7.34
C VAL A 297 -2.09 -39.44 6.91
N ASN A 298 -2.19 -40.66 7.46
CA ASN A 298 -3.37 -41.51 7.24
C ASN A 298 -4.50 -40.95 8.12
N SER A 299 -5.44 -40.23 7.51
CA SER A 299 -6.76 -39.99 8.11
C SER A 299 -7.66 -41.19 7.91
#